data_AF-A0A956U226-F1
#
_entry.id   AF-A0A956U226-F1
#
_cell.length_a   1.000
_cell.length_b   1.000
_cell.length_c   1.000
_cell.angle_alpha   90.00
_cell.angle_beta   90.00
_cell.angle_gamma   90.00
#
_symmetry.space_group_name_H-M   'P 1'
#
loop_
_entity.id
_entity.type
_entity.pdbx_description
1 polymer ?
#
loop_
_entity_poly.entity_id
_entity_poly.type
_entity_poly.pdbx_seq_one_letter_code
_entity_poly.pdbx_strand_id
1 'polypeptide(L)'
;MKDKRAFARSAGLIGSLTFLSRITGYIRDMVMAYFFGATAFTDAFWIAFRIPNLLRRLFAEGSLTISFIPVFTDTLENKSKEEAKKVSDVVFTILIISVSVISILG
;
A
#
# COMPACT_ATOMS: atom_id res chain seq x y z
N MET A 1 -25.84 12.38 12.68
CA MET A 1 -24.90 13.52 12.51
C MET A 1 -23.47 13.22 13.00
N LYS A 2 -23.29 12.43 14.08
CA LYS A 2 -21.95 12.02 14.59
C LYS A 2 -21.12 11.26 13.55
N ASP A 3 -21.73 10.36 12.77
CA ASP A 3 -21.04 9.57 11.76
C ASP A 3 -20.51 10.38 10.58
N LYS A 4 -21.25 11.41 10.13
CA LYS A 4 -20.81 12.30 9.04
C LYS A 4 -19.56 13.10 9.43
N ARG A 5 -19.45 13.55 10.68
CA ARG A 5 -18.26 14.25 11.19
C ARG A 5 -17.07 13.31 11.35
N ALA A 6 -17.29 12.10 11.86
CA ALA A 6 -16.23 11.08 12.00
C ALA A 6 -15.69 10.64 10.63
N PHE A 7 -16.58 10.45 9.65
CA PHE A 7 -16.21 10.14 8.28
C PHE A 7 -15.43 11.28 7.62
N ALA A 8 -15.92 12.53 7.69
CA ALA A 8 -15.23 13.69 7.11
C ALA A 8 -13.83 13.91 7.71
N ARG A 9 -13.67 13.68 9.03
CA ARG A 9 -12.37 13.77 9.70
C ARG A 9 -11.41 12.67 9.24
N SER A 10 -11.90 11.44 9.07
CA SER A 10 -11.10 10.31 8.61
C SER A 10 -10.69 10.46 7.14
N ALA A 11 -11.64 10.87 6.28
CA ALA A 11 -11.39 11.18 4.88
C ALA A 11 -10.39 12.34 4.72
N GLY A 12 -10.53 13.40 5.52
CA GLY A 12 -9.59 14.51 5.56
C GLY A 12 -8.17 14.07 5.94
N LEU A 13 -8.04 13.24 6.98
CA LEU A 13 -6.75 12.70 7.42
C LEU A 13 -6.09 11.85 6.31
N ILE A 14 -6.83 10.91 5.73
CA ILE A 14 -6.31 10.04 4.66
C ILE A 14 -5.93 10.88 3.42
N GLY A 15 -6.76 11.87 3.07
CA GLY A 15 -6.48 12.81 1.98
C GLY A 15 -5.20 13.60 2.20
N SER A 16 -5.02 14.18 3.39
CA SER A 16 -3.81 14.93 3.75
C SER A 16 -2.56 14.04 3.74
N LEU A 17 -2.63 12.83 4.30
CA LEU A 17 -1.53 11.87 4.27
C LEU A 17 -1.17 11.45 2.84
N THR A 18 -2.18 11.25 1.98
CA THR A 18 -1.97 10.92 0.57
C THR A 18 -1.32 12.09 -0.18
N PHE A 19 -1.78 13.32 0.07
CA PHE A 19 -1.21 14.52 -0.53
C PHE A 19 0.27 14.71 -0.13
N LEU A 20 0.57 14.58 1.16
CA LEU A 20 1.93 14.70 1.68
C LEU A 20 2.86 13.64 1.07
N SER A 21 2.39 12.40 0.93
CA SER A 21 3.12 11.32 0.26
C SER A 21 3.44 11.66 -1.20
N ARG A 22 2.47 12.23 -1.94
CA ARG A 22 2.70 12.68 -3.33
C ARG A 22 3.72 13.80 -3.45
N ILE A 23 3.66 14.80 -2.55
CA ILE A 23 4.66 15.87 -2.52
C ILE A 23 6.05 15.31 -2.22
N THR A 24 6.16 14.41 -1.25
CA THR A 24 7.44 13.77 -0.90
C THR A 24 7.99 12.96 -2.07
N GLY A 25 7.13 12.23 -2.80
CA GLY A 25 7.49 11.54 -4.03
C GLY A 25 8.01 12.50 -5.10
N TYR A 26 7.30 13.60 -5.34
CA TYR A 26 7.74 14.62 -6.30
C TYR A 26 9.10 15.24 -5.95
N ILE A 27 9.34 15.51 -4.66
CA ILE A 27 10.65 16.03 -4.20
C ILE A 27 11.75 15.02 -4.48
N ARG A 28 11.54 13.72 -4.20
CA ARG A 28 12.49 12.67 -4.54
C ARG A 28 12.82 12.66 -6.03
N ASP A 29 11.80 12.82 -6.87
CA ASP A 29 11.95 12.79 -8.32
C ASP A 29 12.75 14.00 -8.83
N MET A 30 12.51 15.17 -8.23
CA MET A 30 13.27 16.40 -8.50
C MET A 30 14.73 16.28 -8.06
N VAL A 31 14.99 15.69 -6.89
CA VAL A 31 16.34 15.40 -6.38
C VAL A 31 17.06 14.43 -7.33
N MET A 32 16.39 13.35 -7.76
CA MET A 32 16.97 12.40 -8.71
C MET A 32 17.31 13.06 -10.05
N ALA A 33 16.41 13.90 -10.58
CA ALA A 33 16.66 14.64 -11.82
C ALA A 33 17.83 15.63 -11.68
N TYR A 34 17.95 16.30 -10.53
CA TYR A 34 19.01 17.28 -10.28
C TYR A 34 20.40 16.63 -10.15
N PHE A 35 20.50 15.53 -9.40
CA PHE A 35 21.80 14.89 -9.15
C PHE A 35 22.23 13.88 -10.22
N PHE A 36 21.28 13.15 -10.81
CA PHE A 36 21.59 12.04 -11.74
C PHE A 36 21.18 12.32 -13.19
N GLY A 37 20.32 13.32 -13.45
CA GLY A 37 19.87 13.65 -14.80
C GLY A 37 19.18 12.49 -15.53
N ALA A 38 19.06 12.62 -16.86
CA ALA A 38 18.59 11.54 -17.74
C ALA A 38 19.76 10.59 -18.06
N THR A 39 20.04 9.66 -17.15
CA THR A 39 21.10 8.66 -17.31
C THR A 39 20.52 7.25 -17.16
N ALA A 40 21.25 6.26 -17.68
CA ALA A 40 20.86 4.86 -17.58
C ALA A 40 20.67 4.38 -16.12
N PHE A 41 21.37 5.00 -15.16
CA PHE A 41 21.19 4.73 -13.72
C PHE A 41 19.83 5.22 -13.21
N THR A 42 19.42 6.43 -13.59
CA THR A 42 18.11 6.99 -13.25
C THR A 42 16.99 6.13 -13.86
N ASP A 43 17.13 5.71 -15.12
CA ASP A 43 16.15 4.84 -15.79
C ASP A 43 16.04 3.46 -15.14
N ALA A 44 17.17 2.85 -14.77
CA ALA A 44 17.19 1.58 -14.05
C ALA A 44 16.53 1.69 -12.67
N PHE A 45 16.77 2.78 -11.93
CA PHE A 45 16.11 3.06 -10.66
C PHE A 45 14.59 3.14 -10.83
N TRP A 46 14.12 3.84 -11.86
CA TRP A 46 12.68 3.97 -12.16
C TRP A 46 12.02 2.65 -12.54
N ILE A 47 12.68 1.84 -13.36
CA ILE A 47 12.22 0.50 -13.75
C ILE A 47 12.14 -0.41 -12.53
N ALA A 48 13.20 -0.41 -11.69
CA ALA A 48 13.23 -1.19 -10.46
C ALA A 48 12.10 -0.80 -9.51
N PHE A 49 11.79 0.49 -9.37
CA PHE A 49 10.66 0.96 -8.54
C PHE A 49 9.27 0.63 -9.12
N ARG A 50 9.18 0.29 -10.42
CA ARG A 50 7.91 0.02 -11.09
C ARG A 50 7.35 -1.34 -10.69
N ILE A 51 8.19 -2.35 -10.50
CA ILE A 51 7.77 -3.71 -10.13
C ILE A 51 7.10 -3.72 -8.74
N PRO A 52 7.72 -3.23 -7.65
CA PRO A 52 7.06 -3.16 -6.35
C PRO A 52 5.81 -2.27 -6.36
N ASN A 53 5.83 -1.17 -7.11
CA ASN A 53 4.65 -0.31 -7.21
C ASN A 53 3.49 -1.00 -7.92
N LEU A 54 3.74 -1.72 -9.02
CA LEU A 54 2.70 -2.48 -9.71
C LEU A 54 2.08 -3.53 -8.77
N LEU A 55 2.90 -4.24 -8.01
CA LEU A 55 2.44 -5.19 -7.00
C LEU A 55 1.60 -4.53 -5.91
N ARG A 56 2.06 -3.39 -5.38
CA ARG A 56 1.28 -2.58 -4.42
C ARG A 56 -0.08 -2.17 -5.01
N ARG A 57 -0.13 -1.80 -6.28
CA ARG A 57 -1.39 -1.42 -6.95
C ARG A 57 -2.33 -2.61 -7.13
N LEU A 58 -1.82 -3.76 -7.54
CA LEU A 58 -2.62 -4.98 -7.76
C LEU A 58 -3.14 -5.59 -6.47
N PHE A 59 -2.28 -5.66 -5.45
CA PHE A 59 -2.56 -6.40 -4.22
C PHE A 59 -2.98 -5.52 -3.04
N ALA A 60 -2.72 -4.21 -3.03
CA ALA A 60 -2.97 -3.39 -1.83
C ALA A 60 -3.84 -2.14 -2.04
N GLU A 61 -3.94 -1.59 -3.26
CA GLU A 61 -4.69 -0.33 -3.48
C GLU A 61 -6.22 -0.48 -3.51
N GLY A 62 -6.80 -1.69 -3.62
CA GLY A 62 -8.27 -1.81 -3.63
C GLY A 62 -8.82 -3.19 -3.33
N SER A 63 -8.45 -4.20 -4.12
CA SER A 63 -9.08 -5.52 -4.10
C SER A 63 -8.94 -6.21 -2.74
N LEU A 64 -7.71 -6.25 -2.22
CA LEU A 64 -7.43 -6.84 -0.93
C LEU A 64 -8.12 -6.09 0.20
N THR A 65 -8.02 -4.76 0.26
CA THR A 65 -8.62 -3.96 1.33
C THR A 65 -10.15 -4.11 1.36
N ILE A 66 -10.80 -4.12 0.20
CA ILE A 66 -12.26 -4.29 0.06
C ILE A 66 -12.71 -5.68 0.51
N SER A 67 -11.93 -6.74 0.23
CA SER A 67 -12.28 -8.11 0.64
C SER A 67 -11.79 -8.47 2.05
N PHE A 68 -10.67 -7.92 2.50
CA PHE A 68 -10.02 -8.24 3.77
C PHE A 68 -10.73 -7.57 4.95
N ILE A 69 -11.07 -6.27 4.86
CA ILE A 69 -11.67 -5.56 5.99
C ILE A 69 -12.99 -6.22 6.43
N PRO A 70 -13.95 -6.54 5.54
CA PRO A 70 -15.18 -7.19 5.95
C PRO A 70 -14.95 -8.56 6.60
N VAL A 71 -14.07 -9.39 6.02
CA VAL A 71 -13.77 -10.73 6.54
C VAL A 71 -13.06 -10.66 7.90
N PHE A 72 -12.11 -9.74 8.04
CA PHE A 72 -11.37 -9.54 9.29
C PHE A 72 -12.30 -9.02 10.40
N THR A 73 -13.12 -8.02 10.11
CA THR A 73 -14.07 -7.45 11.08
C THR A 73 -15.14 -8.47 11.46
N ASP A 74 -15.69 -9.22 10.50
CA ASP A 74 -16.64 -10.30 10.77
C ASP A 74 -16.04 -11.39 11.67
N THR A 75 -14.80 -11.81 11.38
CA THR A 75 -14.10 -12.80 12.21
C THR A 75 -13.80 -12.26 13.61
N LEU A 76 -13.50 -10.96 13.72
CA LEU A 76 -13.21 -10.32 15.00
C LEU A 76 -14.47 -10.17 15.88
N GLU A 77 -15.62 -9.87 15.26
CA GLU A 77 -16.88 -9.65 15.96
C GLU A 77 -17.61 -10.97 16.28
N ASN A 78 -17.65 -11.91 15.35
CA ASN A 78 -18.46 -13.12 15.47
C ASN A 78 -17.70 -14.35 15.96
N LYS A 79 -16.36 -14.27 16.08
CA LYS A 79 -15.54 -15.39 16.54
C LYS A 79 -14.61 -14.99 17.69
N SER A 80 -13.30 -15.09 17.48
CA SER A 80 -12.29 -14.79 18.50
C SER A 80 -11.16 -13.96 17.92
N LYS A 81 -10.48 -13.21 18.79
CA LYS A 81 -9.28 -12.45 18.42
C LYS A 81 -8.18 -13.34 17.84
N GLU A 82 -8.06 -14.58 18.30
CA GLU A 82 -7.07 -15.53 17.79
C GLU A 82 -7.40 -15.99 16.36
N GLU A 83 -8.67 -16.19 16.04
CA GLU A 83 -9.07 -16.50 14.66
C GLU A 83 -8.87 -15.31 13.73
N ALA A 84 -9.23 -14.10 14.16
CA ALA A 84 -8.96 -12.88 13.38
C ALA A 84 -7.45 -12.68 13.14
N LYS A 85 -6.62 -12.99 14.15
CA LYS A 85 -5.15 -12.97 14.02
C LYS A 85 -4.68 -14.01 13.00
N LYS A 86 -5.20 -15.23 13.01
CA LYS A 86 -4.86 -16.25 12.00
C LYS A 86 -5.21 -15.80 10.59
N VAL A 87 -6.37 -15.18 10.38
CA VAL A 87 -6.76 -14.64 9.06
C VAL A 87 -5.75 -13.58 8.61
N SER A 88 -5.39 -12.65 9.49
CA SER A 88 -4.36 -11.64 9.22
C SER A 88 -3.01 -12.29 8.87
N ASP A 89 -2.53 -13.22 9.70
CA ASP A 89 -1.24 -13.89 9.52
C ASP A 89 -1.16 -14.62 8.17
N VAL A 90 -2.22 -15.34 7.77
CA VAL A 90 -2.28 -16.04 6.47
C VAL A 90 -2.24 -15.05 5.31
N VAL A 91 -3.06 -14.00 5.36
CA VAL A 91 -3.15 -13.00 4.29
C VAL A 91 -1.81 -12.29 4.11
N PHE A 92 -1.19 -11.82 5.20
CA PHE A 92 0.12 -11.17 5.15
C PHE A 92 1.23 -12.12 4.69
N THR A 93 1.21 -13.38 5.12
CA THR A 93 2.19 -14.38 4.69
C THR A 93 2.13 -14.60 3.18
N ILE A 94 0.92 -14.81 2.63
CA ILE A 94 0.73 -15.00 1.18
C ILE A 94 1.17 -13.75 0.40
N LEU A 95 0.84 -12.56 0.90
CA LEU A 95 1.25 -11.30 0.26
C LEU A 95 2.77 -11.15 0.25
N ILE A 96 3.44 -11.38 1.38
CA ILE A 96 4.90 -11.27 1.49
C ILE A 96 5.58 -12.26 0.56
N ILE A 97 5.14 -13.53 0.55
CA ILE A 97 5.70 -14.55 -0.32
C ILE A 97 5.49 -14.17 -1.79
N SER A 98 4.26 -13.81 -2.18
CA SER A 98 3.94 -13.45 -3.57
C SER A 98 4.76 -12.25 -4.04
N VAL A 99 4.85 -11.20 -3.23
CA VAL A 99 5.64 -10.01 -3.55
C VAL A 99 7.12 -10.35 -3.65
N SER A 100 7.65 -11.13 -2.70
CA SER A 100 9.07 -11.51 -2.68
C SER A 100 9.44 -12.35 -3.91
N VAL A 101 8.63 -13.34 -4.26
CA VAL A 101 8.85 -14.17 -5.45
C VAL A 101 8.85 -13.32 -6.71
N ILE A 102 7.86 -12.43 -6.88
CA ILE A 102 7.79 -11.59 -8.07
C ILE A 102 8.94 -10.57 -8.10
N SER A 103 9.34 -10.02 -6.96
CA SER A 103 10.50 -9.11 -6.86
C SER A 103 11.85 -9.78 -7.11
N ILE A 104 11.96 -11.10 -6.93
CA ILE A 104 13.19 -11.86 -7.26
C ILE A 104 13.19 -12.27 -8.74
N LEU A 105 12.03 -12.60 -9.31
CA LEU A 105 11.90 -13.06 -10.69
C LEU A 105 11.87 -11.94 -11.73
N GLY A 106 11.42 -10.73 -11.35
CA GLY A 106 11.36 -9.55 -12.22
C GLY A 106 12.54 -8.62 -12.00
#